data_AF-A0A1J5LN46-F1
#
_entry.id   AF-A0A1J5LN46-F1
#
_cell.length_a   1.000
_cell.length_b   1.000
_cell.length_c   1.000
_cell.angle_alpha   90.00
_cell.angle_beta   90.00
_cell.angle_gamma   90.00
#
_symmetry.space_group_name_H-M   'P 1'
#
loop_
_entity.id
_entity.type
_entity.pdbx_description
1 polymer ?
#
loop_
_entity_poly.entity_id
_entity_poly.type
_entity_poly.pdbx_seq_one_letter_code
_entity_poly.pdbx_strand_id
1 'polypeptide(L)'
;MGKIISAADAKTLNDAYDSRHTLISNDIVKQADNRSVWYSITELESFIASAKAQASSNNYTLDGMRVYMAAYSDAGGNVPYTTSFIAPTGTENVAGASSQDIPGADALNEGGMGVPPDAGYPQ
;
A
#
# COMPACT_ATOMS: atom_id res chain seq x y z
N MET A 1 3.13 -16.09 -7.88
CA MET A 1 1.84 -15.57 -8.40
C MET A 1 0.88 -15.37 -7.23
N GLY A 2 0.05 -14.33 -7.28
CA GLY A 2 -1.00 -14.09 -6.27
C GLY A 2 -2.20 -15.02 -6.44
N LYS A 3 -3.04 -15.11 -5.41
CA LYS A 3 -4.28 -15.89 -5.39
C LYS A 3 -5.46 -14.96 -5.07
N ILE A 4 -6.55 -15.05 -5.84
CA ILE A 4 -7.83 -14.44 -5.46
C ILE A 4 -8.41 -15.26 -4.30
N ILE A 5 -8.69 -14.61 -3.18
CA ILE A 5 -9.22 -15.25 -1.97
C ILE A 5 -10.71 -14.97 -1.82
N SER A 6 -11.41 -15.83 -1.06
CA SER A 6 -12.83 -15.60 -0.75
C SER A 6 -13.00 -14.47 0.26
N ALA A 7 -14.21 -13.90 0.36
CA ALA A 7 -14.53 -12.91 1.40
C ALA A 7 -14.33 -13.46 2.83
N ALA A 8 -14.55 -14.76 3.04
CA ALA A 8 -14.34 -15.43 4.31
C ALA A 8 -12.84 -15.57 4.65
N ASP A 9 -12.01 -15.90 3.66
CA ASP A 9 -10.55 -15.93 3.83
C ASP A 9 -10.02 -14.51 4.12
N ALA A 10 -10.53 -13.50 3.41
CA ALA A 10 -10.17 -12.09 3.64
C ALA A 10 -10.52 -11.65 5.07
N LYS A 11 -11.72 -12.00 5.56
CA LYS A 11 -12.12 -11.75 6.95
C LYS A 11 -11.19 -12.47 7.94
N THR A 12 -10.86 -13.73 7.68
CA THR A 12 -9.97 -14.52 8.56
C THR A 12 -8.59 -13.85 8.69
N LEU A 13 -8.04 -13.35 7.58
CA LEU A 13 -6.77 -12.62 7.59
C LEU A 13 -6.88 -11.29 8.35
N ASN A 14 -7.98 -10.54 8.17
CA ASN A 14 -8.22 -9.31 8.92
C ASN A 14 -8.34 -9.58 10.42
N ASP A 15 -9.16 -10.54 10.83
CA ASP A 15 -9.38 -10.85 12.25
C ASP A 15 -8.08 -11.32 12.92
N ALA A 16 -7.22 -12.03 12.21
CA ALA A 16 -5.90 -12.41 12.71
C ALA A 16 -4.98 -11.19 12.96
N TYR A 17 -5.14 -10.11 12.18
CA TYR A 17 -4.38 -8.87 12.33
C TYR A 17 -4.82 -8.03 13.55
N ASP A 18 -6.06 -8.20 14.02
CA ASP A 18 -6.62 -7.40 15.13
C ASP A 18 -5.77 -7.44 16.40
N SER A 19 -5.18 -8.59 16.72
CA SER A 19 -4.30 -8.75 17.88
C SER A 19 -3.05 -7.86 17.79
N ARG A 20 -2.43 -7.80 16.60
CA ARG A 20 -1.25 -6.96 16.33
C ARG A 20 -1.62 -5.48 16.30
N HIS A 21 -2.73 -5.14 15.65
CA HIS A 21 -3.23 -3.76 15.60
C HIS A 21 -3.55 -3.23 16.99
N THR A 22 -4.23 -4.03 17.81
CA THR A 22 -4.58 -3.68 19.20
C THR A 22 -3.32 -3.49 20.04
N LEU A 23 -2.38 -4.44 20.01
CA LEU A 23 -1.14 -4.34 20.79
C LEU A 23 -0.36 -3.07 20.44
N ILE A 24 -0.19 -2.76 19.15
CA ILE A 24 0.56 -1.58 18.74
C ILE A 24 -0.22 -0.32 19.12
N SER A 25 -1.44 -0.16 18.62
CA SER A 25 -2.24 1.06 18.76
C SER A 25 -2.59 1.36 20.23
N ASN A 26 -3.09 0.36 20.95
CA ASN A 26 -3.63 0.56 22.30
C ASN A 26 -2.59 0.35 23.38
N ASP A 27 -1.63 -0.57 23.21
CA ASP A 27 -0.73 -0.95 24.31
C ASP A 27 0.65 -0.30 24.23
N ILE A 28 1.17 -0.07 23.02
CA ILE A 28 2.50 0.49 22.82
C ILE A 28 2.42 1.99 22.56
N VAL A 29 1.73 2.39 21.49
CA VAL A 29 1.73 3.80 21.03
C VAL A 29 0.62 4.64 21.65
N LYS A 30 -0.39 4.00 22.26
CA LYS A 30 -1.52 4.64 22.94
C LYS A 30 -2.28 5.63 22.04
N GLN A 31 -2.34 5.32 20.74
CA GLN A 31 -2.92 6.13 19.69
C GLN A 31 -3.71 5.21 18.75
N ALA A 32 -4.99 5.52 18.54
CA ALA A 32 -5.78 4.83 17.53
C ALA A 32 -5.19 5.08 16.14
N ASP A 33 -5.12 4.03 15.33
CA ASP A 33 -4.53 4.09 13.99
C ASP A 33 -5.40 3.32 12.99
N ASN A 34 -5.30 3.70 11.72
CA ASN A 34 -6.04 3.04 10.67
C ASN A 34 -5.38 1.69 10.30
N ARG A 35 -6.18 0.78 9.75
CA ARG A 35 -5.75 -0.56 9.28
C ARG A 35 -6.05 -0.82 7.80
N SER A 36 -6.61 0.17 7.10
CA SER A 36 -6.92 0.09 5.68
C SER A 36 -6.65 1.42 4.97
N VAL A 37 -6.34 1.36 3.68
CA VAL A 37 -6.27 2.54 2.81
C VAL A 37 -7.13 2.24 1.59
N TRP A 38 -8.04 3.14 1.26
CA TRP A 38 -8.92 3.01 0.10
C TRP A 38 -8.43 3.87 -1.06
N TYR A 39 -8.46 3.33 -2.27
CA TYR A 39 -8.19 4.08 -3.50
C TYR A 39 -9.40 3.94 -4.41
N SER A 40 -9.77 5.02 -5.10
CA SER A 40 -10.76 4.92 -6.16
C SER A 40 -10.18 4.16 -7.34
N ILE A 41 -11.05 3.51 -8.13
CA ILE A 41 -10.64 2.84 -9.37
C ILE A 41 -9.99 3.83 -10.34
N THR A 42 -10.53 5.04 -10.45
CA THR A 42 -10.00 6.11 -11.30
C THR A 42 -8.57 6.50 -10.94
N GLU A 43 -8.26 6.61 -9.64
CA GLU A 43 -6.90 6.91 -9.18
C GLU A 43 -5.94 5.76 -9.50
N LEU A 44 -6.36 4.51 -9.28
CA LEU A 44 -5.56 3.33 -9.60
C LEU A 44 -5.26 3.23 -11.10
N GLU A 45 -6.27 3.45 -11.96
CA GLU A 45 -6.10 3.44 -13.42
C GLU A 45 -5.18 4.56 -13.89
N SER A 46 -5.35 5.77 -13.36
CA SER A 46 -4.52 6.94 -13.67
C SER A 46 -3.06 6.71 -13.23
N PHE A 47 -2.86 6.15 -12.05
CA PHE A 47 -1.54 5.80 -11.55
C PHE A 47 -0.86 4.72 -12.41
N ILE A 48 -1.58 3.65 -12.77
CA ILE A 48 -1.06 2.59 -13.66
C ILE A 48 -0.64 3.18 -15.02
N ALA A 49 -1.42 4.10 -15.58
CA ALA A 49 -1.08 4.77 -16.82
C ALA A 49 0.22 5.60 -16.69
N SER A 50 0.35 6.37 -15.62
CA SER A 50 1.58 7.13 -15.33
C SER A 50 2.79 6.22 -15.12
N ALA A 51 2.64 5.16 -14.33
CA ALA A 51 3.68 4.18 -14.06
C ALA A 51 4.19 3.50 -15.34
N LYS A 52 3.30 3.16 -16.28
CA LYS A 52 3.69 2.61 -17.60
C LYS A 52 4.55 3.61 -18.40
N ALA A 53 4.19 4.89 -18.37
CA ALA A 53 4.93 5.93 -19.08
C ALA A 53 6.33 6.15 -18.46
N GLN A 54 6.43 6.16 -17.13
CA GLN A 54 7.70 6.29 -16.41
C GLN A 54 8.60 5.06 -16.59
N ALA A 55 8.04 3.85 -16.50
CA ALA A 55 8.76 2.61 -16.79
C ALA A 55 9.40 2.65 -18.18
N SER A 56 8.60 2.97 -19.20
CA SER A 56 9.07 3.04 -20.59
C SER A 56 10.18 4.08 -20.76
N SER A 57 10.03 5.25 -20.12
CA SER A 57 11.03 6.33 -20.16
C SER A 57 12.35 5.94 -19.47
N ASN A 58 12.29 5.06 -18.47
CA ASN A 58 13.44 4.63 -17.69
C ASN A 58 14.07 3.31 -18.19
N ASN A 59 13.68 2.79 -19.36
CA ASN A 59 14.12 1.51 -19.93
C ASN A 59 13.67 0.26 -19.13
N TYR A 60 12.46 0.32 -18.58
CA TYR A 60 11.80 -0.80 -17.88
C TYR A 60 10.51 -1.21 -18.59
N THR A 61 10.14 -2.48 -18.43
CA THR A 61 8.79 -2.96 -18.68
C THR A 61 8.08 -3.11 -17.35
N LEU A 62 7.00 -2.34 -17.15
CA LEU A 62 6.14 -2.46 -15.95
C LEU A 62 5.53 -3.87 -15.88
N ASP A 63 5.71 -4.55 -14.75
CA ASP A 63 5.27 -5.94 -14.57
C ASP A 63 4.47 -6.18 -13.28
N GLY A 64 4.36 -5.18 -12.40
CA GLY A 64 3.62 -5.32 -11.16
C GLY A 64 3.54 -4.04 -10.34
N MET A 65 2.96 -4.21 -9.15
CA MET A 65 2.80 -3.18 -8.15
C MET A 65 3.18 -3.77 -6.79
N ARG A 66 3.86 -2.99 -5.96
CA ARG A 66 4.23 -3.36 -4.60
C ARG A 66 3.56 -2.41 -3.62
N VAL A 67 2.94 -2.96 -2.57
CA VAL A 67 2.36 -2.18 -1.49
C VAL A 67 3.34 -2.14 -0.33
N TYR A 68 3.70 -0.94 0.09
CA TYR A 68 4.55 -0.70 1.26
C TYR A 68 3.72 -0.21 2.43
N MET A 69 4.01 -0.71 3.63
CA MET A 69 3.55 -0.10 4.87
C MET A 69 4.46 1.09 5.19
N ALA A 70 3.86 2.23 5.53
CA ALA A 70 4.57 3.48 5.78
C ALA A 70 3.89 4.23 6.93
N ALA A 71 4.42 5.41 7.27
CA ALA A 71 3.79 6.33 8.21
C ALA A 71 3.97 7.76 7.72
N TYR A 72 2.98 8.63 7.95
CA TYR A 72 3.09 10.05 7.59
C TYR A 72 4.12 10.74 8.47
N SER A 73 4.97 11.59 7.91
CA SER A 73 5.94 12.34 8.72
C SER A 73 5.21 13.22 9.74
N ASP A 74 5.52 13.01 11.00
CA ASP A 74 5.15 13.88 12.10
C ASP A 74 6.30 14.89 12.30
N ALA A 75 5.99 16.19 12.32
CA ALA A 75 6.97 17.25 12.60
C ALA A 75 6.98 17.66 14.09
N GLY A 76 6.27 16.92 14.96
CA GLY A 76 5.88 17.35 16.30
C GLY A 76 6.30 16.43 17.45
N GLY A 77 6.96 15.30 17.16
CA GLY A 77 7.35 14.29 18.14
C GLY A 77 6.24 13.30 18.53
N ASN A 78 5.10 13.28 17.83
CA ASN A 78 4.06 12.27 18.06
C ASN A 78 4.37 10.99 17.28
N VAL A 79 3.68 9.92 17.63
CA VAL A 79 3.75 8.68 16.86
C VAL A 79 3.08 8.91 15.51
N PRO A 80 3.80 8.75 14.39
CA PRO A 80 3.23 9.00 13.07
C PRO A 80 2.16 7.96 12.71
N TYR A 81 1.06 8.41 12.10
CA TYR A 81 -0.04 7.54 11.66
C TYR A 81 0.38 6.62 10.52
N THR A 82 -0.08 5.37 10.57
CA THR A 82 0.19 4.38 9.52
C THR A 82 -0.48 4.80 8.21
N THR A 83 0.23 4.56 7.11
CA THR A 83 -0.32 4.60 5.76
C THR A 83 0.25 3.44 4.93
N SER A 84 -0.17 3.36 3.68
CA SER A 84 0.47 2.51 2.69
C SER A 84 0.59 3.24 1.36
N PHE A 85 1.65 2.97 0.62
CA PHE A 85 1.81 3.48 -0.74
C PHE A 85 2.05 2.34 -1.72
N ILE A 86 1.67 2.56 -2.98
CA ILE A 86 1.84 1.63 -4.09
C ILE A 86 3.00 2.10 -4.96
N ALA A 87 4.03 1.28 -5.08
CA ALA A 87 5.17 1.52 -5.95
C ALA A 87 5.09 0.63 -7.20
N PRO A 88 5.44 1.15 -8.39
CA PRO A 88 5.46 0.34 -9.61
C PRO A 88 6.69 -0.56 -9.63
N THR A 89 6.50 -1.81 -10.03
CA THR A 89 7.60 -2.75 -10.29
C THR A 89 7.75 -3.02 -11.78
N GLY A 90 8.98 -3.25 -12.21
CA GLY A 90 9.29 -3.57 -13.57
C GLY A 90 10.59 -4.34 -13.71
N THR A 91 10.73 -4.97 -14.87
CA THR A 91 11.97 -5.63 -15.29
C THR A 91 12.69 -4.70 -16.26
N GLU A 92 13.97 -4.43 -15.99
CA GLU A 92 14.80 -3.63 -16.89
C GLU A 92 14.94 -4.32 -18.25
N ASN A 93 14.96 -3.57 -19.34
CA ASN A 93 15.03 -4.12 -20.70
C ASN A 93 16.46 -4.52 -21.09
N VAL A 94 17.09 -5.34 -20.24
CA VAL A 94 18.41 -5.94 -20.44
C VAL A 94 18.34 -7.45 -20.16
N ALA A 95 19.21 -8.22 -20.79
CA ALA A 95 19.20 -9.67 -20.64
C ALA A 95 19.52 -10.09 -19.19
N GLY A 96 18.67 -10.92 -18.61
CA GLY A 96 18.87 -11.47 -17.25
C GLY A 96 18.35 -10.58 -16.11
N ALA A 97 17.70 -9.46 -16.41
CA ALA A 97 17.05 -8.63 -15.40
C ALA A 97 15.88 -9.36 -14.71
N SER A 98 15.59 -8.96 -13.47
CA SER A 98 14.46 -9.42 -12.68
C SER A 98 13.55 -8.24 -12.32
N SER A 99 12.28 -8.54 -12.02
CA SER A 99 11.33 -7.56 -11.51
C SER A 99 11.83 -6.91 -10.21
N GLN A 100 11.84 -5.58 -10.17
CA GLN A 100 12.21 -4.76 -9.01
C GLN A 100 11.37 -3.48 -8.99
N ASP A 101 11.44 -2.71 -7.91
CA ASP A 101 10.85 -1.36 -7.94
C ASP A 101 11.57 -0.52 -8.99
N ILE A 102 10.81 0.24 -9.79
CA ILE A 102 11.39 1.04 -10.85
C ILE A 102 12.08 2.27 -10.22
N PRO A 103 13.41 2.43 -10.34
CA PRO A 103 14.11 3.54 -9.72
C PRO A 103 13.62 4.88 -10.26
N GLY A 104 13.34 5.82 -9.34
CA GLY A 104 12.87 7.17 -9.69
C GLY A 104 11.44 7.24 -10.21
N ALA A 105 10.67 6.15 -10.19
CA ALA A 105 9.25 6.19 -10.49
C ALA A 105 8.44 6.69 -9.29
N ASP A 106 7.38 7.44 -9.57
CA ASP A 106 6.46 7.94 -8.56
C ASP A 106 5.66 6.80 -7.92
N ALA A 107 5.20 7.02 -6.68
CA ALA A 107 4.35 6.11 -5.93
C ALA A 107 2.97 6.74 -5.65
N LEU A 108 1.93 5.92 -5.57
CA LEU A 108 0.59 6.35 -5.17
C LEU A 108 0.42 6.21 -3.66
N ASN A 109 0.09 7.30 -2.98
CA ASN A 109 -0.26 7.35 -1.55
C ASN A 109 -1.52 8.21 -1.38
N GLU A 110 -1.90 8.52 -0.14
CA GLU A 110 -3.01 9.42 0.20
C GLU A 110 -4.38 8.90 -0.22
N GLY A 111 -4.52 7.58 -0.30
CA GLY A 111 -5.84 6.96 -0.39
C GLY A 111 -6.73 7.40 0.78
N GLY A 112 -8.03 7.40 0.55
CA GLY A 112 -9.03 7.74 1.57
C GLY A 112 -8.82 6.92 2.84
N MET A 113 -8.80 7.61 3.98
CA MET A 113 -8.91 6.95 5.28
C MET A 113 -10.31 6.31 5.36
N GLY A 114 -10.39 5.12 5.95
CA GLY A 114 -11.69 4.61 6.38
C GLY A 114 -12.35 5.66 7.28
N VAL A 115 -13.62 5.98 7.02
CA VAL A 115 -14.39 6.90 7.87
C VAL A 115 -15.51 6.10 8.52
N PRO A 116 -15.50 5.91 9.85
CA PRO A 116 -14.54 6.42 10.84
C PRO A 116 -13.19 5.65 10.87
N PRO A 117 -12.09 6.26 11.36
CA PRO A 117 -10.73 5.69 11.32
C PRO A 117 -10.55 4.40 12.14
N ASP A 118 -11.54 4.02 12.94
CA ASP A 118 -11.60 2.79 13.74
C ASP A 118 -12.41 1.65 13.06
N ALA A 119 -13.04 1.91 11.92
CA ALA A 119 -13.87 0.92 11.23
C ALA A 119 -13.05 -0.33 10.81
N GLY A 120 -13.51 -1.50 11.26
CA GLY A 120 -12.91 -2.80 10.91
C GLY A 120 -13.35 -3.33 9.55
N TYR A 121 -12.85 -4.49 9.14
CA TYR A 121 -13.30 -5.13 7.91
C TYR A 121 -14.54 -6.04 8.15
N PRO A 122 -15.52 -6.04 7.23
CA PRO A 122 -15.68 -5.08 6.15
C PRO A 122 -16.12 -3.71 6.71
N GLN A 123 -15.70 -2.64 6.03
CA GLN A 123 -16.22 -1.29 6.28
C GLN A 123 -17.51 -1.07 5.52
#